data_AF-A0A1Y1KNQ8-F1
#
_entry.id   AF-A0A1Y1KNQ8-F1
#
_cell.length_a   1.000
_cell.length_b   1.000
_cell.length_c   1.000
_cell.angle_alpha   90.00
_cell.angle_beta   90.00
_cell.angle_gamma   90.00
#
_symmetry.space_group_name_H-M   'P 1'
#
loop_
_entity.id
_entity.type
_entity.pdbx_description
1 polymer ?
#
loop_
_entity_poly.entity_id
_entity_poly.type
_entity_poly.pdbx_seq_one_letter_code
_entity_poly.pdbx_strand_id
1 'polypeptide(L)'
;PFQKHYLGRIVRADPWAVIRRQKPQHALIDQACSIGHSMSKRRPTGLTAEQTASVASDPRVRRLTTQMRKLRPGSEQHKKTHRELRSLKQKLKRELKQKIRDDWTDEQAVDDIERQLQGIGFAKPLVDHAVRPRRPAQKLLVDALTAPVDDTLDGQYRRRDDAIEAIVAYCNVEEGPTVRRTNIPSTTVSRESLHEPSEDNPLFLATMSVFIDKPEQRPRRCFLCIGAALRLPLDDPSVEDKIQEFYTPGDLSKHFRRRHLSQLRDNDQSVCQVCDMTLLHKMHLQRHAISIHGTVS
;
A
#
# COMPACT_ATOMS: atom_id res chain seq x y z
N PRO A 1 -5.93 -12.09 30.84
CA PRO A 1 -5.36 -11.34 29.69
C PRO A 1 -3.84 -11.58 29.51
N PHE A 2 -3.06 -11.61 30.61
CA PHE A 2 -1.65 -12.04 30.60
C PHE A 2 -1.48 -13.46 30.03
N GLN A 3 -2.29 -14.41 30.50
CA GLN A 3 -2.33 -15.79 29.99
C GLN A 3 -2.52 -15.91 28.47
N LYS A 4 -3.25 -14.97 27.85
CA LYS A 4 -3.48 -14.97 26.39
C LYS A 4 -2.27 -14.49 25.57
N HIS A 5 -1.35 -13.76 26.19
CA HIS A 5 -0.20 -13.14 25.52
C HIS A 5 1.13 -13.81 25.85
N TYR A 6 1.25 -14.47 27.01
CA TYR A 6 2.53 -14.96 27.53
C TYR A 6 2.58 -16.46 27.85
N LEU A 7 1.44 -17.17 27.81
CA LEU A 7 1.51 -18.63 27.88
C LEU A 7 1.90 -19.18 26.51
N GLY A 8 2.96 -19.99 26.50
CA GLY A 8 3.37 -20.74 25.32
C GLY A 8 2.23 -21.63 24.84
N ARG A 9 1.92 -21.58 23.55
CA ARG A 9 1.01 -22.53 22.92
C ARG A 9 1.77 -23.84 22.75
N ILE A 10 1.20 -24.96 23.17
CA ILE A 10 1.80 -26.28 22.93
C ILE A 10 1.02 -26.94 21.80
N VAL A 11 1.61 -26.98 20.61
CA VAL A 11 1.07 -27.77 19.48
C VAL A 11 1.75 -29.13 19.52
N ARG A 12 1.01 -30.16 19.95
CA ARG A 12 1.54 -31.52 20.16
C ARG A 12 1.70 -32.33 18.87
N ALA A 13 0.95 -31.99 17.83
CA ALA A 13 0.96 -32.69 16.55
C ALA A 13 0.61 -31.72 15.42
N ASP A 14 1.09 -32.02 14.20
CA ASP A 14 0.69 -31.37 12.94
C ASP A 14 -0.29 -32.31 12.21
N PRO A 15 -1.61 -32.18 12.41
CA PRO A 15 -2.58 -33.11 11.85
C PRO A 15 -2.55 -33.12 10.32
N TRP A 16 -2.22 -31.98 9.70
CA TRP A 16 -2.13 -31.84 8.25
C TRP A 16 -0.98 -32.65 7.68
N ALA A 17 0.20 -32.58 8.30
CA ALA A 17 1.34 -33.41 7.92
C ALA A 17 1.03 -34.91 8.12
N VAL A 18 0.34 -35.27 9.21
CA VAL A 18 -0.09 -36.66 9.46
C VAL A 18 -1.02 -37.18 8.36
N ILE A 19 -2.07 -36.43 8.02
CA ILE A 19 -3.04 -36.81 6.98
C ILE A 19 -2.35 -36.99 5.62
N ARG A 20 -1.39 -36.11 5.29
CA ARG A 20 -0.64 -36.18 4.02
C ARG A 20 0.56 -37.13 4.03
N ARG A 21 0.85 -37.80 5.16
CA ARG A 21 2.07 -38.60 5.37
C ARG A 21 3.36 -37.82 5.09
N GLN A 22 3.38 -36.54 5.45
CA GLN A 22 4.53 -35.65 5.31
C GLN A 22 5.21 -35.43 6.66
N LYS A 23 6.45 -34.92 6.63
CA LYS A 23 7.15 -34.51 7.85
C LYS A 23 6.45 -33.28 8.47
N PRO A 24 6.33 -33.19 9.81
CA PRO A 24 5.77 -32.02 10.47
C PRO A 24 6.51 -30.74 10.11
N GLN A 25 5.77 -29.65 9.95
CA GLN A 25 6.37 -28.34 9.64
C GLN A 25 6.88 -27.67 10.93
N HIS A 26 7.96 -28.21 11.49
CA HIS A 26 8.52 -27.78 12.78
C HIS A 26 8.76 -26.27 12.88
N ALA A 27 9.31 -25.64 11.84
CA ALA A 27 9.53 -24.19 11.85
C ALA A 27 8.24 -23.37 12.00
N LEU A 28 7.12 -23.82 11.40
CA LEU A 28 5.83 -23.15 11.56
C LEU A 28 5.25 -23.39 12.95
N ILE A 29 5.41 -24.60 13.48
CA ILE A 29 5.00 -24.96 14.83
C ILE A 29 5.75 -24.10 15.85
N ASP A 30 7.09 -24.05 15.76
CA ASP A 30 7.94 -23.26 16.65
C ASP A 30 7.58 -21.77 16.57
N GLN A 31 7.31 -21.26 15.37
CA GLN A 31 6.86 -19.87 15.19
C GLN A 31 5.49 -19.60 15.81
N ALA A 32 4.53 -20.53 15.67
CA ALA A 32 3.18 -20.41 16.24
C ALA A 32 3.19 -20.57 17.77
N CYS A 33 4.13 -21.35 18.30
CA CYS A 33 4.34 -21.61 19.72
C CYS A 33 5.25 -20.57 20.40
N SER A 34 5.99 -19.77 19.65
CA SER A 34 6.85 -18.70 20.17
C SER A 34 6.04 -17.61 20.88
N ILE A 35 6.39 -17.36 22.15
CA ILE A 35 5.75 -16.38 23.05
C ILE A 35 5.67 -14.97 22.42
N GLY A 36 6.68 -14.57 21.64
CA GLY A 36 6.80 -13.19 21.16
C GLY A 36 6.28 -12.93 19.74
N HIS A 37 5.95 -13.95 18.94
CA HIS A 37 5.90 -13.74 17.48
C HIS A 37 4.51 -13.45 16.88
N SER A 38 3.41 -13.99 17.37
CA SER A 38 2.22 -14.12 16.49
C SER A 38 0.95 -13.34 16.83
N MET A 39 0.84 -12.69 18.00
CA MET A 39 -0.45 -12.05 18.37
C MET A 39 -0.41 -10.56 18.71
N SER A 40 0.73 -10.03 19.16
CA SER A 40 0.77 -8.64 19.61
C SER A 40 0.79 -7.70 18.40
N LYS A 41 -0.32 -7.00 18.17
CA LYS A 41 -0.43 -5.91 17.17
C LYS A 41 0.53 -4.73 17.46
N ARG A 42 1.20 -4.73 18.62
CA ARG A 42 2.18 -3.72 19.03
C ARG A 42 3.60 -3.99 18.57
N ARG A 43 3.91 -5.20 18.08
CA ARG A 43 5.27 -5.56 17.69
C ARG A 43 5.75 -4.67 16.53
N PRO A 44 6.91 -4.00 16.64
CA PRO A 44 7.44 -3.16 15.56
C PRO A 44 7.66 -3.97 14.26
N THR A 45 6.88 -3.64 13.23
CA THR A 45 6.97 -4.28 11.89
C THR A 45 7.89 -3.52 10.93
N GLY A 46 8.12 -2.24 11.17
CA GLY A 46 8.98 -1.36 10.36
C GLY A 46 9.74 -0.35 11.22
N LEU A 47 10.67 0.36 10.59
CA LEU A 47 11.34 1.52 11.21
C LEU A 47 10.48 2.76 11.01
N THR A 48 10.44 3.64 12.01
CA THR A 48 9.85 4.98 11.88
C THR A 48 10.67 5.85 10.93
N ALA A 49 10.13 7.01 10.53
CA ALA A 49 10.86 7.97 9.71
C ALA A 49 12.12 8.47 10.42
N GLU A 50 12.03 8.75 11.73
CA GLU A 50 13.14 9.19 12.57
C GLU A 50 14.23 8.11 12.70
N GLN A 51 13.83 6.85 12.96
CA GLN A 51 14.75 5.72 13.00
C GLN A 51 15.40 5.46 11.62
N THR A 52 14.67 5.72 10.54
CA THR A 52 15.24 5.63 9.19
C THR A 52 16.24 6.76 8.92
N ALA A 53 15.97 7.96 9.45
CA ALA A 53 16.85 9.12 9.35
C ALA A 53 18.13 8.94 10.18
N SER A 54 18.08 8.26 11.33
CA SER A 54 19.28 8.00 12.15
C SER A 54 20.34 7.18 11.39
N VAL A 55 19.93 6.27 10.50
CA VAL A 55 20.84 5.53 9.62
C VAL A 55 21.59 6.45 8.64
N ALA A 56 20.98 7.57 8.23
CA ALA A 56 21.66 8.54 7.37
C ALA A 56 22.77 9.32 8.10
N SER A 57 22.69 9.40 9.42
CA SER A 57 23.67 10.06 10.28
C SER A 57 24.93 9.22 10.55
N ASP A 58 24.93 7.92 10.23
CA ASP A 58 26.10 7.03 10.44
C ASP A 58 27.36 7.58 9.74
N PRO A 59 28.51 7.66 10.42
CA PRO A 59 29.75 8.23 9.88
C PRO A 59 30.23 7.58 8.58
N ARG A 60 30.04 6.27 8.41
CA ARG A 60 30.44 5.53 7.20
C ARG A 60 29.51 5.88 6.04
N VAL A 61 28.21 6.04 6.31
CA VAL A 61 27.23 6.50 5.31
C VAL A 61 27.55 7.91 4.84
N ARG A 62 27.90 8.82 5.76
CA ARG A 62 28.33 10.19 5.42
C ARG A 62 29.61 10.18 4.58
N ARG A 63 30.62 9.39 4.98
CA ARG A 63 31.89 9.27 4.25
C ARG A 63 31.68 8.79 2.82
N LEU A 64 30.92 7.71 2.62
CA LEU A 64 30.61 7.17 1.28
C LEU A 64 29.77 8.15 0.45
N THR A 65 28.86 8.90 1.07
CA THR A 65 28.06 9.93 0.38
C THR A 65 28.97 11.07 -0.13
N THR A 66 29.90 11.54 0.70
CA THR A 66 30.88 12.57 0.30
C THR A 66 31.82 12.05 -0.79
N GLN A 67 32.29 10.81 -0.68
CA GLN A 67 33.13 10.19 -1.70
C GLN A 67 32.38 10.08 -3.04
N MET A 68 31.11 9.67 -3.02
CA MET A 68 30.27 9.59 -4.22
C MET A 68 30.10 10.94 -4.91
N ARG A 69 29.92 12.04 -4.15
CA ARG A 69 29.80 13.40 -4.69
C ARG A 69 31.07 13.88 -5.41
N LYS A 70 32.25 13.38 -5.02
CA LYS A 70 33.54 13.74 -5.64
C LYS A 70 33.82 12.96 -6.93
N LEU A 71 33.08 11.88 -7.19
CA LEU A 71 33.30 11.02 -8.35
C LEU A 71 32.45 11.47 -9.53
N ARG A 72 33.00 11.37 -10.75
CA ARG A 72 32.26 11.68 -11.98
C ARG A 72 31.05 10.74 -12.11
N PRO A 73 29.83 11.27 -12.33
CA PRO A 73 28.65 10.46 -12.59
C PRO A 73 28.90 9.48 -13.75
N GLY A 74 28.54 8.21 -13.54
CA GLY A 74 28.67 7.15 -14.55
C GLY A 74 30.02 6.42 -14.59
N SER A 75 31.05 6.90 -13.87
CA SER A 75 32.31 6.15 -13.73
C SER A 75 32.12 4.82 -12.99
N GLU A 76 32.97 3.84 -13.25
CA GLU A 76 32.92 2.54 -12.55
C GLU A 76 33.10 2.69 -11.04
N GLN A 77 33.98 3.60 -10.61
CA GLN A 77 34.16 3.92 -9.20
C GLN A 77 32.89 4.54 -8.59
N HIS A 78 32.20 5.44 -9.31
CA HIS A 78 30.92 6.00 -8.86
C HIS A 78 29.86 4.89 -8.70
N LYS A 79 29.74 3.97 -9.67
CA LYS A 79 28.80 2.83 -9.59
C LYS A 79 29.13 1.92 -8.40
N LYS A 80 30.41 1.63 -8.16
CA LYS A 80 30.87 0.80 -7.03
C LYS A 80 30.54 1.46 -5.69
N THR A 81 30.91 2.72 -5.49
CA THR A 81 30.59 3.48 -4.27
C THR A 81 29.09 3.62 -4.03
N HIS A 82 28.29 3.78 -5.10
CA HIS A 82 26.83 3.82 -4.98
C HIS A 82 26.23 2.46 -4.54
N ARG A 83 26.73 1.33 -5.07
CA ARG A 83 26.32 -0.02 -4.62
C ARG A 83 26.69 -0.25 -3.15
N GLU A 84 27.90 0.14 -2.77
CA GLU A 84 28.39 0.03 -1.39
C GLU A 84 27.55 0.87 -0.42
N LEU A 85 27.24 2.12 -0.77
CA LEU A 85 26.37 3.00 0.01
C LEU A 85 24.97 2.39 0.18
N ARG A 86 24.39 1.83 -0.88
CA ARG A 86 23.08 1.17 -0.81
C ARG A 86 23.12 -0.08 0.09
N SER A 87 24.14 -0.92 -0.07
CA SER A 87 24.33 -2.12 0.75
C SER A 87 24.49 -1.79 2.23
N LEU A 88 25.33 -0.81 2.54
CA LEU A 88 25.57 -0.36 3.91
C LEU A 88 24.31 0.20 4.56
N LYS A 89 23.58 1.10 3.87
CA LYS A 89 22.29 1.62 4.36
C LYS A 89 21.30 0.50 4.62
N GLN A 90 21.24 -0.51 3.76
CA GLN A 90 20.33 -1.63 3.94
C GLN A 90 20.72 -2.52 5.12
N LYS A 91 22.02 -2.78 5.30
CA LYS A 91 22.57 -3.52 6.44
C LYS A 91 22.23 -2.83 7.76
N LEU A 92 22.53 -1.53 7.87
CA LEU A 92 22.23 -0.73 9.07
C LEU A 92 20.74 -0.69 9.39
N LYS A 93 19.87 -0.56 8.38
CA LYS A 93 18.41 -0.65 8.59
C LYS A 93 17.98 -2.01 9.13
N ARG A 94 18.56 -3.11 8.63
CA ARG A 94 18.25 -4.47 9.11
C ARG A 94 18.70 -4.65 10.55
N GLU A 95 19.92 -4.23 10.88
CA GLU A 95 20.49 -4.30 12.23
C GLU A 95 19.67 -3.47 13.22
N LEU A 96 19.35 -2.22 12.87
CA LEU A 96 18.53 -1.34 13.71
C LEU A 96 17.13 -1.93 13.94
N LYS A 97 16.50 -2.45 12.87
CA LYS A 97 15.19 -3.10 12.98
C LYS A 97 15.25 -4.35 13.87
N GLN A 98 16.30 -5.14 13.76
CA GLN A 98 16.48 -6.33 14.57
C GLN A 98 16.67 -5.96 16.03
N LYS A 99 17.55 -4.99 16.33
CA LYS A 99 17.75 -4.47 17.68
C LYS A 99 16.43 -3.99 18.32
N ILE A 100 15.67 -3.12 17.64
CA ILE A 100 14.37 -2.65 18.14
C ILE A 100 13.41 -3.81 18.41
N ARG A 101 13.44 -4.86 17.57
CA ARG A 101 12.56 -6.03 17.76
C ARG A 101 13.01 -6.89 18.93
N ASP A 102 14.30 -6.97 19.20
CA ASP A 102 14.87 -7.77 20.28
C ASP A 102 14.64 -7.03 21.60
N ASP A 103 15.04 -5.76 21.69
CA ASP A 103 14.78 -4.87 22.83
C ASP A 103 13.28 -4.90 23.20
N TRP A 104 12.39 -4.74 22.20
CA TRP A 104 10.95 -4.84 22.44
C TRP A 104 10.51 -6.24 22.91
N THR A 105 11.10 -7.32 22.39
CA THR A 105 10.71 -8.68 22.81
C THR A 105 11.11 -8.94 24.27
N ASP A 106 12.25 -8.40 24.68
CA ASP A 106 12.77 -8.54 26.04
C ASP A 106 11.96 -7.69 27.04
N GLU A 107 11.63 -6.45 26.66
CA GLU A 107 10.96 -5.48 27.54
C GLU A 107 9.43 -5.62 27.59
N GLN A 108 8.79 -6.13 26.53
CA GLN A 108 7.32 -6.14 26.42
C GLN A 108 6.63 -6.81 27.61
N ALA A 109 7.18 -7.92 28.12
CA ALA A 109 6.59 -8.63 29.25
C ALA A 109 6.65 -7.79 30.54
N VAL A 110 7.76 -7.10 30.77
CA VAL A 110 7.97 -6.26 31.94
C VAL A 110 7.03 -5.05 31.88
N ASP A 111 7.02 -4.33 30.76
CA ASP A 111 6.15 -3.18 30.53
C ASP A 111 4.66 -3.50 30.77
N ASP A 112 4.21 -4.65 30.29
CA ASP A 112 2.82 -5.07 30.44
C ASP A 112 2.48 -5.44 31.88
N ILE A 113 3.39 -6.09 32.62
CA ILE A 113 3.21 -6.38 34.05
C ILE A 113 3.13 -5.09 34.84
N GLU A 114 4.05 -4.15 34.62
CA GLU A 114 4.09 -2.87 35.33
C GLU A 114 2.81 -2.05 35.11
N ARG A 115 2.33 -1.94 33.86
CA ARG A 115 1.07 -1.24 33.56
C ARG A 115 -0.14 -1.91 34.19
N GLN A 116 -0.13 -3.24 34.30
CA GLN A 116 -1.20 -3.97 35.01
C GLN A 116 -1.17 -3.66 36.51
N LEU A 117 0.01 -3.62 37.14
CA LEU A 117 0.16 -3.25 38.55
C LEU A 117 -0.29 -1.80 38.81
N GLN A 118 -0.09 -0.90 37.85
CA GLN A 118 -0.57 0.48 37.89
C GLN A 118 -2.08 0.62 37.61
N GLY A 119 -2.79 -0.46 37.27
CA GLY A 119 -4.22 -0.43 36.94
C GLY A 119 -4.56 0.14 35.56
N ILE A 120 -3.57 0.44 34.72
CA ILE A 120 -3.74 1.04 33.39
C ILE A 120 -4.07 -0.03 32.32
N GLY A 121 -3.74 -1.30 32.61
CA GLY A 121 -3.94 -2.43 31.69
C GLY A 121 -2.88 -2.49 30.58
N PHE A 122 -3.13 -3.25 29.51
CA PHE A 122 -2.16 -3.42 28.42
C PHE A 122 -2.05 -2.16 27.56
N ALA A 123 -0.86 -1.87 27.03
CA ALA A 123 -0.72 -0.78 26.06
C ALA A 123 -1.62 -1.03 24.84
N LYS A 124 -2.24 0.02 24.32
CA LYS A 124 -3.06 -0.07 23.11
C LYS A 124 -2.14 -0.23 21.89
N PRO A 125 -2.49 -1.09 20.90
CA PRO A 125 -1.80 -1.12 19.63
C PRO A 125 -1.80 0.26 18.97
N LEU A 126 -0.65 0.68 18.43
CA LEU A 126 -0.64 1.73 17.42
C LEU A 126 -1.52 1.24 16.26
N VAL A 127 -2.49 2.06 15.86
CA VAL A 127 -3.34 1.75 14.72
C VAL A 127 -2.44 1.73 13.49
N ASP A 128 -2.26 0.55 12.89
CA ASP A 128 -1.51 0.43 11.65
C ASP A 128 -2.38 1.00 10.50
N HIS A 129 -2.23 2.30 10.24
CA HIS A 129 -2.86 2.97 9.11
C HIS A 129 -2.31 2.50 7.75
N ALA A 130 -1.29 1.61 7.72
CA ALA A 130 -0.70 1.09 6.49
C ALA A 130 -1.43 -0.15 5.93
N VAL A 131 -2.53 -0.57 6.55
CA VAL A 131 -3.42 -1.59 5.97
C VAL A 131 -4.31 -0.88 4.96
N ARG A 132 -4.15 -1.20 3.67
CA ARG A 132 -5.12 -0.78 2.65
C ARG A 132 -6.53 -1.14 3.16
N PRO A 133 -7.52 -0.25 3.04
CA PRO A 133 -8.90 -0.60 3.35
C PRO A 133 -9.26 -1.91 2.65
N ARG A 134 -9.69 -2.92 3.40
CA ARG A 134 -10.13 -4.19 2.82
C ARG A 134 -11.31 -3.90 1.91
N ARG A 135 -11.24 -4.33 0.64
CA ARG A 135 -12.36 -4.21 -0.29
C ARG A 135 -13.55 -5.04 0.22
N PRO A 136 -14.81 -4.72 -0.14
CA PRO A 136 -15.98 -5.41 0.39
C PRO A 136 -15.90 -6.95 0.27
N ALA A 137 -15.51 -7.47 -0.89
CA ALA A 137 -15.35 -8.92 -1.09
C ALA A 137 -14.21 -9.52 -0.24
N GLN A 138 -13.10 -8.79 -0.03
CA GLN A 138 -12.01 -9.22 0.87
C GLN A 138 -12.47 -9.28 2.32
N LYS A 139 -13.30 -8.32 2.74
CA LYS A 139 -13.87 -8.29 4.08
C LYS A 139 -14.81 -9.48 4.27
N LEU A 140 -15.74 -9.69 3.34
CA LEU A 140 -16.65 -10.84 3.36
C LEU A 140 -15.90 -12.17 3.41
N LEU A 141 -14.86 -12.34 2.58
CA LEU A 141 -14.03 -13.55 2.59
C LEU A 141 -13.35 -13.78 3.94
N VAL A 142 -12.71 -12.75 4.50
CA VAL A 142 -12.03 -12.90 5.80
C VAL A 142 -13.04 -13.16 6.92
N ASP A 143 -14.17 -12.46 6.93
CA ASP A 143 -15.18 -12.62 7.95
C ASP A 143 -15.79 -14.04 7.90
N ALA A 144 -16.09 -14.58 6.71
CA ALA A 144 -16.58 -15.95 6.54
C ALA A 144 -15.55 -17.02 6.94
N LEU A 145 -14.27 -16.85 6.56
CA LEU A 145 -13.21 -17.79 6.93
C LEU A 145 -12.85 -17.75 8.43
N THR A 146 -13.08 -16.61 9.09
CA THR A 146 -12.80 -16.42 10.51
C THR A 146 -14.05 -16.53 11.39
N ALA A 147 -15.20 -16.82 10.80
CA ALA A 147 -16.45 -17.06 11.52
C ALA A 147 -16.24 -18.17 12.56
N PRO A 148 -16.78 -18.01 13.80
CA PRO A 148 -16.65 -19.01 14.84
C PRO A 148 -17.28 -20.33 14.43
N VAL A 149 -16.74 -21.43 14.97
CA VAL A 149 -17.27 -22.78 14.77
C VAL A 149 -18.58 -22.89 15.55
N ASP A 150 -19.68 -23.22 14.86
CA ASP A 150 -21.00 -23.47 15.45
C ASP A 150 -21.05 -24.85 16.14
N ASP A 151 -21.87 -25.01 17.17
CA ASP A 151 -22.03 -26.27 17.91
C ASP A 151 -23.09 -27.19 17.29
N THR A 152 -23.84 -26.71 16.30
CA THR A 152 -24.86 -27.47 15.57
C THR A 152 -24.41 -27.90 14.17
N LEU A 153 -24.92 -29.05 13.71
CA LEU A 153 -24.65 -29.55 12.35
C LEU A 153 -25.15 -28.58 11.29
N ASP A 154 -26.37 -28.05 11.46
CA ASP A 154 -26.98 -27.07 10.54
C ASP A 154 -26.23 -25.72 10.54
N GLY A 155 -25.68 -25.31 11.69
CA GLY A 155 -24.81 -24.15 11.77
C GLY A 155 -23.49 -24.34 11.03
N GLN A 156 -22.91 -25.55 11.08
CA GLN A 156 -21.72 -25.88 10.28
C GLN A 156 -22.00 -25.88 8.78
N TYR A 157 -23.15 -26.40 8.34
CA TYR A 157 -23.54 -26.35 6.94
C TYR A 157 -23.69 -24.91 6.44
N ARG A 158 -24.40 -24.05 7.20
CA ARG A 158 -24.52 -22.62 6.88
C ARG A 158 -23.18 -21.92 6.80
N ARG A 159 -22.31 -22.11 7.81
CA ARG A 159 -20.96 -21.53 7.83
C ARG A 159 -20.12 -21.97 6.63
N ARG A 160 -20.26 -23.22 6.19
CA ARG A 160 -19.58 -23.73 5.00
C ARG A 160 -20.12 -23.07 3.73
N ASP A 161 -21.44 -22.98 3.61
CA ASP A 161 -22.08 -22.41 2.42
C ASP A 161 -21.78 -20.91 2.32
N ASP A 162 -21.82 -20.16 3.43
CA ASP A 162 -21.40 -18.76 3.52
C ASP A 162 -19.93 -18.56 3.09
N ALA A 163 -19.04 -19.48 3.50
CA ALA A 163 -17.63 -19.44 3.09
C ALA A 163 -17.46 -19.70 1.59
N ILE A 164 -18.25 -20.62 1.02
CA ILE A 164 -18.26 -20.89 -0.42
C ILE A 164 -18.72 -19.65 -1.18
N GLU A 165 -19.83 -19.04 -0.77
CA GLU A 165 -20.34 -17.81 -1.38
C GLU A 165 -19.33 -16.67 -1.31
N ALA A 166 -18.68 -16.48 -0.16
CA ALA A 166 -17.66 -15.45 0.01
C ALA A 166 -16.43 -15.69 -0.88
N ILE A 167 -16.02 -16.95 -1.09
CA ILE A 167 -14.96 -17.31 -2.03
C ILE A 167 -15.37 -16.98 -3.47
N VAL A 168 -16.59 -17.38 -3.87
CA VAL A 168 -17.11 -17.10 -5.23
C VAL A 168 -17.18 -15.59 -5.48
N ALA A 169 -17.70 -14.83 -4.53
CA ALA A 169 -17.74 -13.38 -4.60
C ALA A 169 -16.33 -12.77 -4.72
N TYR A 170 -15.35 -13.34 -4.02
CA TYR A 170 -13.96 -12.88 -4.09
C TYR A 170 -13.27 -13.20 -5.41
N CYS A 171 -13.50 -14.38 -5.97
CA CYS A 171 -12.89 -14.81 -7.24
C CYS A 171 -13.24 -13.89 -8.42
N ASN A 172 -14.36 -13.17 -8.36
CA ASN A 172 -14.77 -12.19 -9.37
C ASN A 172 -14.08 -10.82 -9.22
N VAL A 173 -13.32 -10.62 -8.13
CA VAL A 173 -12.59 -9.37 -7.88
C VAL A 173 -11.20 -9.44 -8.50
N GLU A 174 -10.91 -8.53 -9.41
CA GLU A 174 -9.58 -8.38 -9.97
C GLU A 174 -8.65 -7.75 -8.91
N GLU A 175 -7.81 -8.57 -8.29
CA GLU A 175 -6.73 -8.09 -7.44
C GLU A 175 -5.70 -7.35 -8.31
N GLY A 176 -5.67 -6.03 -8.21
CA GLY A 176 -4.65 -5.23 -8.89
C GLY A 176 -3.22 -5.70 -8.55
N PRO A 177 -2.23 -5.39 -9.40
CA PRO A 177 -0.87 -5.90 -9.26
C PRO A 177 -0.30 -5.70 -7.85
N THR A 178 0.40 -6.72 -7.33
CA THR A 178 1.06 -6.70 -6.02
C THR A 178 2.14 -5.62 -5.99
N VAL A 179 1.76 -4.42 -5.55
CA VAL A 179 2.68 -3.29 -5.40
C VAL A 179 3.67 -3.65 -4.28
N ARG A 180 4.95 -3.82 -4.63
CA ARG A 180 6.02 -3.85 -3.63
C ARG A 180 6.03 -2.51 -2.90
N ARG A 181 5.64 -2.53 -1.62
CA ARG A 181 5.64 -1.39 -0.69
C ARG A 181 6.94 -0.57 -0.86
N THR A 182 6.80 0.62 -1.43
CA THR A 182 7.76 1.70 -1.26
C THR A 182 7.07 2.76 -0.42
N ASN A 183 7.70 3.15 0.68
CA ASN A 183 7.16 4.05 1.69
C ASN A 183 6.67 5.35 1.04
N ILE A 184 5.36 5.60 1.09
CA ILE A 184 4.77 6.91 0.87
C ILE A 184 4.65 7.57 2.26
N PRO A 185 5.13 8.81 2.47
CA PRO A 185 4.86 9.55 3.70
C PRO A 185 3.37 9.88 3.75
N SER A 186 2.69 9.48 4.82
CA SER A 186 1.28 9.79 5.04
C SER A 186 1.18 11.19 5.64
N THR A 187 0.76 12.17 4.85
CA THR A 187 0.31 13.47 5.34
C THR A 187 -1.10 13.30 5.90
N THR A 188 -1.22 13.39 7.22
CA THR A 188 -2.49 13.40 7.97
C THR A 188 -3.12 14.79 7.90
N VAL A 189 -4.37 14.88 7.46
CA VAL A 189 -5.27 15.97 7.86
C VAL A 189 -6.60 15.34 8.25
N SER A 190 -6.95 15.48 9.53
CA SER A 190 -8.24 15.11 10.08
C SER A 190 -9.36 15.93 9.45
N ARG A 191 -10.50 15.31 9.15
CA ARG A 191 -11.76 16.03 8.94
C ARG A 191 -12.89 15.32 9.65
N GLU A 192 -13.52 16.05 10.55
CA GLU A 192 -14.84 15.75 11.08
C GLU A 192 -15.81 16.82 10.56
N SER A 193 -16.97 16.32 10.11
CA SER A 193 -18.29 16.96 9.92
C SER A 193 -18.59 17.94 8.77
N LEU A 194 -19.45 17.43 7.86
CA LEU A 194 -20.77 17.93 7.41
C LEU A 194 -20.94 19.21 6.54
N HIS A 195 -21.41 18.94 5.30
CA HIS A 195 -22.25 19.70 4.35
C HIS A 195 -21.88 21.11 3.83
N GLU A 196 -21.40 21.15 2.58
CA GLU A 196 -21.88 21.87 1.37
C GLU A 196 -20.95 21.46 0.18
N PRO A 197 -21.26 21.65 -1.13
CA PRO A 197 -20.41 21.18 -2.23
C PRO A 197 -19.12 22.03 -2.30
N SER A 198 -18.18 21.65 -1.44
CA SER A 198 -16.95 22.34 -1.13
C SER A 198 -15.94 22.23 -2.28
N GLU A 199 -15.15 23.29 -2.45
CA GLU A 199 -13.91 23.34 -3.25
C GLU A 199 -12.89 22.22 -2.87
N ASP A 200 -13.18 21.43 -1.82
CA ASP A 200 -12.48 20.22 -1.41
C ASP A 200 -12.96 18.93 -2.12
N ASN A 201 -13.87 19.00 -3.11
CA ASN A 201 -14.28 17.80 -3.87
C ASN A 201 -13.08 17.21 -4.65
N PRO A 202 -12.65 15.96 -4.37
CA PRO A 202 -11.49 15.34 -5.02
C PRO A 202 -11.59 15.33 -6.55
N LEU A 203 -12.79 15.16 -7.11
CA LEU A 203 -13.02 15.15 -8.56
C LEU A 203 -12.86 16.56 -9.16
N PHE A 204 -13.30 17.60 -8.45
CA PHE A 204 -13.12 18.99 -8.85
C PHE A 204 -11.63 19.37 -8.85
N LEU A 205 -10.92 19.08 -7.76
CA LEU A 205 -9.47 19.31 -7.64
C LEU A 205 -8.69 18.54 -8.71
N ALA A 206 -9.07 17.29 -8.99
CA ALA A 206 -8.46 16.50 -10.05
C ALA A 206 -8.69 17.12 -11.43
N THR A 207 -9.89 17.64 -11.69
CA THR A 207 -10.26 18.32 -12.95
C THR A 207 -9.45 19.59 -13.15
N MET A 208 -9.23 20.40 -12.11
CA MET A 208 -8.38 21.59 -12.22
C MET A 208 -6.90 21.24 -12.44
N SER A 209 -6.42 20.15 -11.85
CA SER A 209 -5.00 19.77 -11.94
C SER A 209 -4.52 19.26 -13.31
N VAL A 210 -5.43 19.04 -14.27
CA VAL A 210 -5.04 18.64 -15.64
C VAL A 210 -4.82 19.80 -16.59
N PHE A 211 -5.15 21.02 -16.21
CA PHE A 211 -4.84 22.20 -17.02
C PHE A 211 -3.40 22.66 -16.77
N ILE A 212 -2.76 23.19 -17.80
CA ILE A 212 -1.47 23.85 -17.68
C ILE A 212 -1.63 25.36 -17.83
N ASP A 213 -0.94 26.12 -16.98
CA ASP A 213 -0.82 27.57 -17.10
C ASP A 213 0.44 27.96 -17.88
N LYS A 214 1.46 27.09 -17.87
CA LYS A 214 2.75 27.29 -18.53
C LYS A 214 3.13 26.09 -19.39
N PRO A 215 3.75 26.28 -20.56
CA PRO A 215 4.03 25.20 -21.51
C PRO A 215 5.02 24.15 -20.97
N GLU A 216 5.81 24.47 -19.94
CA GLU A 216 6.74 23.53 -19.30
C GLU A 216 6.06 22.64 -18.24
N GLN A 217 4.85 23.00 -17.80
CA GLN A 217 4.13 22.20 -16.80
C GLN A 217 3.75 20.84 -17.37
N ARG A 218 3.92 19.82 -16.53
CA ARG A 218 3.63 18.44 -16.88
C ARG A 218 2.72 17.84 -15.81
N PRO A 219 1.39 17.86 -16.03
CA PRO A 219 0.44 17.27 -15.11
C PRO A 219 0.72 15.80 -14.86
N ARG A 220 0.18 15.31 -13.74
CA ARG A 220 0.31 13.91 -13.32
C ARG A 220 -1.01 13.15 -13.35
N ARG A 221 -2.12 13.77 -13.77
CA ARG A 221 -3.42 13.10 -13.97
C ARG A 221 -3.76 13.04 -15.45
N CYS A 222 -4.54 12.03 -15.86
CA CYS A 222 -4.97 11.91 -17.24
C CYS A 222 -6.33 12.60 -17.46
N PHE A 223 -6.35 13.61 -18.32
CA PHE A 223 -7.57 14.37 -18.63
C PHE A 223 -8.70 13.52 -19.23
N LEU A 224 -8.39 12.46 -19.98
CA LEU A 224 -9.40 11.53 -20.50
C LEU A 224 -9.95 10.60 -19.42
N CYS A 225 -9.13 10.15 -18.48
CA CYS A 225 -9.59 9.35 -17.34
C CYS A 225 -10.48 10.17 -16.42
N ILE A 226 -10.08 11.41 -16.11
CA ILE A 226 -10.93 12.35 -15.36
C ILE A 226 -12.22 12.64 -16.12
N GLY A 227 -12.13 12.85 -17.43
CA GLY A 227 -13.30 13.03 -18.27
C GLY A 227 -14.28 11.85 -18.23
N ALA A 228 -13.77 10.62 -18.13
CA ALA A 228 -14.60 9.44 -17.92
C ALA A 228 -15.17 9.36 -16.50
N ALA A 229 -14.43 9.84 -15.48
CA ALA A 229 -14.91 9.91 -14.10
C ALA A 229 -16.08 10.89 -13.94
N LEU A 230 -16.06 12.02 -14.65
CA LEU A 230 -17.15 13.01 -14.67
C LEU A 230 -18.48 12.46 -15.21
N ARG A 231 -18.46 11.33 -15.92
CA ARG A 231 -19.68 10.66 -16.42
C ARG A 231 -20.24 9.61 -15.46
N LEU A 232 -19.55 9.33 -14.35
CA LEU A 232 -19.97 8.35 -13.37
C LEU A 232 -20.69 9.05 -12.19
N PRO A 233 -21.60 8.34 -11.50
CA PRO A 233 -22.09 8.79 -10.20
C PRO A 233 -20.92 9.03 -9.23
N LEU A 234 -21.03 10.04 -8.35
CA LEU A 234 -19.96 10.39 -7.40
C LEU A 234 -19.58 9.22 -6.46
N ASP A 235 -20.53 8.35 -6.15
CA ASP A 235 -20.34 7.17 -5.31
C ASP A 235 -19.82 5.94 -6.08
N ASP A 236 -19.56 6.06 -7.39
CA ASP A 236 -19.00 4.97 -8.19
C ASP A 236 -17.53 4.74 -7.80
N PRO A 237 -17.16 3.52 -7.38
CA PRO A 237 -15.81 3.22 -6.92
C PRO A 237 -14.73 3.42 -7.99
N SER A 238 -15.12 3.48 -9.28
CA SER A 238 -14.21 3.70 -10.40
C SER A 238 -13.78 5.16 -10.54
N VAL A 239 -14.45 6.12 -9.87
CA VAL A 239 -14.07 7.54 -9.89
C VAL A 239 -12.69 7.74 -9.29
N GLU A 240 -12.43 7.13 -8.13
CA GLU A 240 -11.15 7.25 -7.41
C GLU A 240 -9.97 6.75 -8.26
N ASP A 241 -10.12 5.58 -8.90
CA ASP A 241 -9.10 5.00 -9.76
C ASP A 241 -8.79 5.89 -10.98
N LYS A 242 -9.78 6.65 -11.47
CA LYS A 242 -9.64 7.53 -12.64
C LYS A 242 -9.05 8.90 -12.32
N ILE A 243 -9.23 9.40 -11.10
CA ILE A 243 -8.68 10.69 -10.65
C ILE A 243 -7.29 10.58 -10.00
N GLN A 244 -6.75 9.37 -9.86
CA GLN A 244 -5.45 9.16 -9.22
C GLN A 244 -4.27 9.74 -10.04
N GLU A 245 -3.28 10.30 -9.33
CA GLU A 245 -2.03 10.77 -9.95
C GLU A 245 -1.07 9.63 -10.33
N PHE A 246 -0.50 9.72 -11.53
CA PHE A 246 0.65 8.93 -11.96
C PHE A 246 1.91 9.35 -11.22
N TYR A 247 2.82 8.40 -10.95
CA TYR A 247 4.06 8.67 -10.22
C TYR A 247 4.94 9.75 -10.90
N THR A 248 5.11 9.66 -12.22
CA THR A 248 5.78 10.69 -13.01
C THR A 248 4.93 11.14 -14.20
N PRO A 249 5.15 12.35 -14.76
CA PRO A 249 4.52 12.74 -16.02
C PRO A 249 4.89 11.84 -17.19
N GLY A 250 6.06 11.18 -17.13
CA GLY A 250 6.44 10.16 -18.11
C GLY A 250 5.57 8.90 -18.04
N ASP A 251 5.08 8.53 -16.86
CA ASP A 251 4.15 7.41 -16.70
C ASP A 251 2.75 7.76 -17.18
N LEU A 252 2.29 9.01 -16.95
CA LEU A 252 1.10 9.55 -17.58
C LEU A 252 1.20 9.48 -19.12
N SER A 253 2.35 9.89 -19.67
CA SER A 253 2.59 9.86 -21.13
C SER A 253 2.51 8.44 -21.70
N LYS A 254 3.10 7.45 -21.01
CA LYS A 254 2.99 6.02 -21.38
C LYS A 254 1.55 5.52 -21.28
N HIS A 255 0.84 5.89 -20.22
CA HIS A 255 -0.56 5.53 -20.01
C HIS A 255 -1.43 6.09 -21.15
N PHE A 256 -1.30 7.38 -21.44
CA PHE A 256 -2.03 8.06 -22.51
C PHE A 256 -1.80 7.38 -23.86
N ARG A 257 -0.55 7.05 -24.19
CA ARG A 257 -0.21 6.33 -25.42
C ARG A 257 -0.84 4.94 -25.51
N ARG A 258 -0.80 4.15 -24.42
CA ARG A 258 -1.22 2.73 -24.40
C ARG A 258 -2.70 2.50 -24.15
N ARG A 259 -3.39 3.44 -23.50
CA ARG A 259 -4.80 3.28 -23.09
C ARG A 259 -5.75 4.14 -23.90
N HIS A 260 -5.30 5.28 -24.40
CA HIS A 260 -6.14 6.18 -25.18
C HIS A 260 -5.71 6.22 -26.64
N LEU A 261 -4.45 6.52 -26.95
CA LEU A 261 -4.04 6.68 -28.35
C LEU A 261 -3.94 5.38 -29.15
N SER A 262 -3.52 4.27 -28.54
CA SER A 262 -3.44 2.98 -29.24
C SER A 262 -4.80 2.33 -29.51
N GLN A 263 -5.85 2.80 -28.82
CA GLN A 263 -7.22 2.30 -29.01
C GLN A 263 -7.99 3.12 -30.05
N LEU A 264 -7.51 4.31 -30.40
CA LEU A 264 -8.12 5.19 -31.41
C LEU A 264 -7.58 4.87 -32.81
N ARG A 265 -8.50 4.64 -33.74
CA ARG A 265 -8.22 4.60 -35.18
C ARG A 265 -8.04 6.04 -35.69
N ASP A 266 -7.38 6.21 -36.84
CA ASP A 266 -6.98 7.54 -37.31
C ASP A 266 -8.16 8.49 -37.60
N ASN A 267 -9.34 7.93 -37.92
CA ASN A 267 -10.56 8.68 -38.16
C ASN A 267 -11.56 8.68 -36.98
N ASP A 268 -11.19 8.10 -35.84
CA ASP A 268 -12.08 8.09 -34.67
C ASP A 268 -12.14 9.49 -34.05
N GLN A 269 -13.36 9.96 -33.82
CA GLN A 269 -13.61 11.19 -33.07
C GLN A 269 -13.52 10.89 -31.57
N SER A 270 -12.82 11.76 -30.85
CA SER A 270 -12.73 11.69 -29.38
C SER A 270 -13.28 12.97 -28.76
N VAL A 271 -13.73 12.90 -27.52
CA VAL A 271 -14.26 14.06 -26.79
C VAL A 271 -13.40 14.30 -25.56
N CYS A 272 -12.91 15.53 -25.40
CA CYS A 272 -12.34 15.97 -24.14
C CYS A 272 -13.47 16.49 -23.26
N GLN A 273 -13.93 15.67 -22.31
CA GLN A 273 -15.00 16.04 -21.38
C GLN A 273 -14.60 17.15 -20.40
N VAL A 274 -13.31 17.32 -20.15
CA VAL A 274 -12.81 18.35 -19.24
C VAL A 274 -12.84 19.74 -19.90
N CYS A 275 -12.65 19.80 -21.22
CA CYS A 275 -12.75 21.03 -22.01
C CYS A 275 -14.08 21.16 -22.78
N ASP A 276 -14.96 20.18 -22.63
CA ASP A 276 -16.21 20.02 -23.37
C ASP A 276 -16.08 20.28 -24.88
N MET A 277 -15.10 19.64 -25.52
CA MET A 277 -14.84 19.83 -26.95
C MET A 277 -14.59 18.51 -27.70
N THR A 278 -15.04 18.49 -28.95
CA THR A 278 -14.85 17.35 -29.86
C THR A 278 -13.53 17.47 -30.63
N LEU A 279 -12.77 16.39 -30.64
CA LEU A 279 -11.45 16.27 -31.24
C LEU A 279 -11.56 15.31 -32.43
N LEU A 280 -11.64 15.90 -33.62
CA LEU A 280 -12.03 15.25 -34.88
C LEU A 280 -11.11 14.10 -35.32
N HIS A 281 -9.81 14.18 -35.04
CA HIS A 281 -8.82 13.20 -35.49
C HIS A 281 -7.73 13.00 -34.44
N LYS A 282 -7.00 11.89 -34.53
CA LYS A 282 -5.91 11.52 -33.61
C LYS A 282 -4.86 12.62 -33.41
N MET A 283 -4.43 13.28 -34.49
CA MET A 283 -3.47 14.39 -34.41
C MET A 283 -4.04 15.61 -33.67
N HIS A 284 -5.36 15.87 -33.80
CA HIS A 284 -6.03 16.94 -33.05
C HIS A 284 -6.02 16.64 -31.55
N LEU A 285 -6.31 15.39 -31.15
CA LEU A 285 -6.21 14.95 -29.77
C LEU A 285 -4.79 15.08 -29.21
N GLN A 286 -3.77 14.70 -29.97
CA GLN A 286 -2.38 14.81 -29.52
C GLN A 286 -1.95 16.28 -29.33
N ARG A 287 -2.32 17.16 -30.27
CA ARG A 287 -2.04 18.60 -30.12
C ARG A 287 -2.76 19.19 -28.92
N HIS A 288 -4.05 18.88 -28.75
CA HIS A 288 -4.84 19.32 -27.59
C HIS A 288 -4.27 18.82 -26.26
N ALA A 289 -3.87 17.54 -26.19
CA ALA A 289 -3.25 16.94 -25.01
C ALA A 289 -1.96 17.67 -24.61
N ILE A 290 -1.15 18.10 -25.58
CA ILE A 290 0.09 18.83 -25.32
C ILE A 290 -0.20 20.28 -24.92
N SER A 291 -1.04 20.99 -25.67
CA SER A 291 -1.23 22.43 -25.52
C SER A 291 -2.09 22.82 -24.32
N ILE A 292 -3.11 22.00 -23.99
CA ILE A 292 -4.07 22.30 -22.91
C ILE A 292 -3.75 21.50 -21.64
N HIS A 293 -3.26 20.26 -21.79
CA HIS A 293 -3.07 19.34 -20.68
C HIS A 293 -1.63 18.91 -20.43
N GLY A 294 -0.65 19.51 -21.12
CA GLY A 294 0.78 19.24 -20.94
C GLY A 294 1.19 17.78 -21.13
N THR A 295 0.33 16.93 -21.68
CA THR A 295 0.50 15.48 -21.79
C THR A 295 1.13 15.16 -23.14
N VAL A 296 2.32 14.56 -23.12
CA VAL A 296 3.05 14.18 -24.33
C VAL A 296 2.79 12.72 -24.69
N SER A 297 2.83 12.41 -25.99
CA SER A 297 2.69 11.06 -26.51
C SER A 297 3.75 10.70 -27.51
#